data_AF-A0A2L0UFL1-F1
#
_entry.id   AF-A0A2L0UFL1-F1
#
_cell.length_a   1.000
_cell.length_b   1.000
_cell.length_c   1.000
_cell.angle_alpha   90.00
_cell.angle_beta   90.00
_cell.angle_gamma   90.00
#
_symmetry.space_group_name_H-M   'P 1'
#
loop_
_entity.id
_entity.type
_entity.pdbx_description
1 polymer ?
#
loop_
_entity_poly.entity_id
_entity_poly.type
_entity_poly.pdbx_seq_one_letter_code
_entity_poly.pdbx_strand_id
1 'polypeptide(L)'
;MSDQVITGTTTAPGWPALRVADWQDTQSTLHMWLQVVGKIRMAHAPLVNHWWQVPLYVTPRGLGTSAIPYGDGMFDIEADVVAHRLVVRSSSGGDRSVPLEPQSVAEFHARTMAALAELGIDAPIRAVPTEV
;
A
#
# COMPACT_ATOMS: atom_id res chain seq x y z
N MET A 1 -3.40 52.45 11.07
CA MET A 1 -2.40 51.38 11.23
C MET A 1 -2.94 50.47 12.32
N SER A 2 -3.75 49.47 11.91
CA SER A 2 -4.45 48.58 12.83
C SER A 2 -3.82 47.20 12.74
N ASP A 3 -3.29 46.74 13.87
CA ASP A 3 -2.79 45.39 14.12
C ASP A 3 -3.98 44.41 14.05
N GLN A 4 -3.97 43.49 13.08
CA GLN A 4 -4.83 42.31 13.14
C GLN A 4 -4.01 41.14 13.69
N VAL A 5 -4.31 40.81 14.94
CA VAL A 5 -3.92 39.55 15.58
C VAL A 5 -4.58 38.41 14.82
N ILE A 6 -3.77 37.58 14.13
CA ILE A 6 -4.22 36.31 13.57
C ILE A 6 -4.53 35.38 14.74
N THR A 7 -5.79 35.36 15.20
CA THR A 7 -6.32 34.34 16.10
C THR A 7 -7.04 33.30 15.26
N GLY A 8 -6.24 32.50 14.54
CA GLY A 8 -6.70 31.33 13.80
C GLY A 8 -6.24 30.05 14.48
N THR A 9 -6.58 29.85 15.75
CA THR A 9 -6.36 28.53 16.39
C THR A 9 -7.48 27.60 15.91
N THR A 10 -7.31 27.00 14.73
CA THR A 10 -8.12 25.84 14.35
C THR A 10 -7.70 24.70 15.26
N THR A 11 -8.40 24.54 16.38
CA THR A 11 -8.27 23.39 17.26
C THR A 11 -8.73 22.18 16.46
N ALA A 12 -7.79 21.49 15.81
CA ALA A 12 -8.08 20.18 15.25
C ALA A 12 -8.66 19.32 16.39
N PRO A 13 -9.84 18.69 16.21
CA PRO A 13 -10.33 17.75 17.21
C PRO A 13 -9.21 16.75 17.49
N GLY A 14 -8.91 16.53 18.77
CA GLY A 14 -7.83 15.62 19.17
C GLY A 14 -8.00 14.28 18.45
N TRP A 15 -6.90 13.71 17.99
CA TRP A 15 -6.90 12.44 17.27
C TRP A 15 -7.69 11.39 18.07
N PRO A 16 -8.58 10.62 17.42
CA PRO A 16 -9.33 9.58 18.12
C PRO A 16 -8.38 8.52 18.67
N ALA A 17 -8.75 7.91 19.79
CA ALA A 17 -8.00 6.78 20.32
C ALA A 17 -8.08 5.59 19.35
N LEU A 18 -6.93 5.13 18.85
CA LEU A 18 -6.82 3.96 17.96
C LEU A 18 -6.32 2.75 18.76
N ARG A 19 -7.17 2.20 19.65
CA ARG A 19 -6.80 1.03 20.45
C ARG A 19 -6.84 -0.22 19.57
N VAL A 20 -5.73 -0.95 19.50
CA VAL A 20 -5.61 -2.18 18.68
C VAL A 20 -6.72 -3.19 18.96
N ALA A 21 -7.14 -3.32 20.22
CA ALA A 21 -8.22 -4.22 20.63
C ALA A 21 -9.55 -3.95 19.90
N ASP A 22 -9.80 -2.71 19.47
CA ASP A 22 -11.06 -2.32 18.84
C ASP A 22 -11.11 -2.68 17.34
N TRP A 23 -9.97 -3.05 16.72
CA TRP A 23 -9.87 -3.28 15.26
C TRP A 23 -8.92 -4.42 14.88
N GLN A 24 -8.71 -5.38 15.77
CA GLN A 24 -7.71 -6.46 15.60
C GLN A 24 -7.93 -7.30 14.33
N ASP A 25 -9.19 -7.58 13.95
CA ASP A 25 -9.50 -8.33 12.73
C ASP A 25 -9.12 -7.55 11.46
N THR A 26 -9.34 -6.23 11.48
CA THR A 26 -8.93 -5.33 10.40
C THR A 26 -7.42 -5.22 10.33
N GLN A 27 -6.75 -5.10 11.48
CA GLN A 27 -5.29 -5.09 11.56
C GLN A 27 -4.69 -6.35 10.96
N SER A 28 -5.22 -7.51 11.34
CA SER A 28 -4.73 -8.82 10.88
C SER A 28 -4.91 -8.97 9.36
N THR A 29 -6.07 -8.59 8.84
CA THR A 29 -6.36 -8.63 7.39
C THR A 29 -5.47 -7.66 6.62
N LEU A 30 -5.37 -6.42 7.08
CA LEU A 30 -4.51 -5.41 6.47
C LEU A 30 -3.05 -5.85 6.49
N HIS A 31 -2.56 -6.39 7.60
CA HIS A 31 -1.22 -6.93 7.71
C HIS A 31 -0.94 -7.98 6.63
N MET A 32 -1.86 -8.94 6.44
CA MET A 32 -1.75 -9.96 5.41
C MET A 32 -1.76 -9.38 3.99
N TRP A 33 -2.59 -8.37 3.71
CA TRP A 33 -2.59 -7.67 2.43
C TRP A 33 -1.26 -6.93 2.17
N LEU A 34 -0.71 -6.27 3.19
CA LEU A 34 0.58 -5.61 3.09
C LEU A 34 1.73 -6.60 2.91
N GLN A 35 1.63 -7.82 3.46
CA GLN A 35 2.58 -8.90 3.14
C GLN A 35 2.54 -9.28 1.64
N VAL A 36 1.37 -9.31 1.00
CA VAL A 36 1.25 -9.56 -0.45
C VAL A 36 1.99 -8.46 -1.23
N VAL A 37 1.76 -7.20 -0.90
CA VAL A 37 2.43 -6.05 -1.54
C VAL A 37 3.95 -6.11 -1.34
N GLY A 38 4.40 -6.40 -0.12
CA GLY A 38 5.82 -6.56 0.20
C GLY A 38 6.48 -7.67 -0.62
N LYS A 39 5.80 -8.80 -0.83
CA LYS A 39 6.30 -9.90 -1.68
C LYS A 39 6.40 -9.51 -3.14
N ILE A 40 5.45 -8.77 -3.67
CA ILE A 40 5.51 -8.26 -5.05
C ILE A 40 6.73 -7.37 -5.22
N ARG A 41 6.95 -6.43 -4.29
CA ARG A 41 8.15 -5.59 -4.30
C ARG A 41 9.44 -6.43 -4.22
N MET A 42 9.48 -7.45 -3.37
CA MET A 42 10.63 -8.34 -3.26
C MET A 42 10.94 -9.11 -4.55
N ALA A 43 9.92 -9.51 -5.31
CA ALA A 43 10.11 -10.24 -6.56
C ALA A 43 10.84 -9.41 -7.64
N HIS A 44 10.80 -8.07 -7.54
CA HIS A 44 11.35 -7.15 -8.53
C HIS A 44 12.45 -6.22 -8.01
N ALA A 45 12.71 -6.20 -6.70
CA ALA A 45 13.82 -5.41 -6.17
C ALA A 45 15.15 -6.08 -6.52
N PRO A 46 16.16 -5.34 -7.02
CA PRO A 46 17.51 -5.88 -7.13
C PRO A 46 17.96 -6.40 -5.75
N LEU A 47 18.65 -7.53 -5.73
CA LEU A 47 19.19 -8.14 -4.51
C LEU A 47 20.23 -7.22 -3.88
N VAL A 48 19.80 -6.29 -3.04
CA VAL A 48 20.67 -5.48 -2.17
C VAL A 48 20.64 -6.10 -0.78
N ASN A 49 21.79 -6.16 -0.11
CA ASN A 49 21.99 -6.85 1.17
C ASN A 49 20.95 -6.48 2.25
N HIS A 50 20.47 -7.50 2.98
CA HIS A 50 19.71 -7.43 4.24
C HIS A 50 18.27 -6.86 4.23
N TRP A 51 17.52 -6.98 3.15
CA TRP A 51 16.05 -6.74 3.10
C TRP A 51 15.58 -5.31 3.45
N TRP A 52 16.49 -4.35 3.66
CA TRP A 52 16.19 -2.94 3.94
C TRP A 52 15.56 -2.20 2.74
N GLN A 53 15.52 -2.84 1.56
CA GLN A 53 14.95 -2.32 0.32
C GLN A 53 13.44 -2.55 0.15
N VAL A 54 12.74 -3.10 1.16
CA VAL A 54 11.31 -3.44 1.08
C VAL A 54 10.39 -2.78 2.14
N PRO A 55 10.67 -1.58 2.69
CA PRO A 55 9.70 -0.96 3.58
C PRO A 55 8.54 -0.39 2.77
N LEU A 56 7.31 -0.52 3.24
CA LEU A 56 6.25 0.36 2.76
C LEU A 56 6.45 1.75 3.37
N TYR A 57 6.46 2.77 2.53
CA TYR A 57 6.60 4.15 2.93
C TYR A 57 5.24 4.76 3.24
N VAL A 58 5.15 5.53 4.33
CA VAL A 58 3.96 6.30 4.64
C VAL A 58 3.78 7.39 3.59
N THR A 59 2.60 7.43 2.99
CA THR A 59 2.15 8.49 2.09
C THR A 59 1.06 9.29 2.80
N PRO A 60 0.67 10.49 2.29
CA PRO A 60 -0.49 11.21 2.81
C PRO A 60 -1.81 10.41 2.77
N ARG A 61 -1.87 9.31 2.00
CA ARG A 61 -3.08 8.50 1.81
C ARG A 61 -2.99 7.08 2.36
N GLY A 62 -1.81 6.63 2.81
CA GLY A 62 -1.61 5.30 3.36
C GLY A 62 -0.16 4.80 3.24
N LEU A 63 0.05 3.69 2.55
CA LEU A 63 1.32 2.98 2.50
C LEU A 63 1.70 2.59 1.06
N GLY A 64 2.89 2.97 0.59
CA GLY A 64 3.33 2.74 -0.79
C GLY A 64 4.72 2.13 -0.92
N THR A 65 5.00 1.50 -2.07
CA THR A 65 6.26 0.77 -2.34
C THR A 65 7.40 1.63 -2.87
N SER A 66 7.20 2.92 -3.17
CA SER A 66 8.06 3.68 -4.10
C SER A 66 8.18 3.00 -5.48
N ALA A 67 8.97 3.59 -6.39
CA ALA A 67 9.17 3.05 -7.73
C ALA A 67 9.91 1.70 -7.70
N ILE A 68 9.33 0.71 -8.38
CA ILE A 68 9.84 -0.64 -8.58
C ILE A 68 10.24 -0.76 -10.07
N PRO A 69 11.53 -0.94 -10.40
CA PRO A 69 11.96 -1.16 -11.77
C PRO A 69 11.35 -2.44 -12.36
N TYR A 70 10.90 -2.38 -13.62
CA TYR A 70 10.34 -3.53 -14.34
C TYR A 70 10.44 -3.34 -15.86
N GLY A 71 11.12 -4.26 -16.55
CA GLY A 71 11.41 -4.13 -17.98
C GLY A 71 12.16 -2.82 -18.29
N ASP A 72 11.68 -2.09 -19.29
CA ASP A 72 12.20 -0.75 -19.67
C ASP A 72 11.53 0.41 -18.91
N GLY A 73 10.79 0.11 -17.84
CA GLY A 73 10.03 1.08 -17.07
C GLY A 73 10.03 0.83 -15.57
N MET A 74 9.00 1.33 -14.91
CA MET A 74 8.79 1.16 -13.48
C MET A 74 7.30 1.12 -13.15
N PHE A 75 6.97 0.55 -11.99
CA PHE A 75 5.64 0.65 -11.42
C PHE A 75 5.70 0.94 -9.92
N ASP A 76 4.60 1.37 -9.33
CA ASP A 76 4.46 1.44 -7.88
C ASP A 76 3.13 0.84 -7.44
N ILE A 77 3.04 0.50 -6.15
CA ILE A 77 1.83 0.05 -5.50
C ILE A 77 1.60 0.92 -4.26
N GLU A 78 0.37 1.40 -4.08
CA GLU A 78 -0.07 2.17 -2.90
C GLU A 78 -1.38 1.59 -2.33
N ALA A 79 -1.37 1.24 -1.05
CA ALA A 79 -2.58 1.02 -0.27
C ALA A 79 -3.11 2.39 0.17
N ASP A 80 -4.07 2.92 -0.59
CA ASP A 80 -4.78 4.17 -0.33
C ASP A 80 -5.95 3.87 0.61
N VAL A 81 -5.71 4.06 1.91
CA VAL A 81 -6.69 3.75 2.96
C VAL A 81 -7.78 4.82 3.06
N VAL A 82 -7.58 5.98 2.43
CA VAL A 82 -8.58 7.05 2.35
C VAL A 82 -9.59 6.76 1.26
N ALA A 83 -9.14 6.32 0.09
CA ALA A 83 -10.02 5.95 -1.02
C ALA A 83 -10.40 4.45 -1.03
N HIS A 84 -10.03 3.69 0.00
CA HIS A 84 -10.31 2.26 0.15
C HIS A 84 -9.90 1.41 -1.06
N ARG A 85 -8.68 1.63 -1.57
CA ARG A 85 -8.17 0.88 -2.73
C ARG A 85 -6.67 0.63 -2.66
N LEU A 86 -6.24 -0.53 -3.15
CA LEU A 86 -4.87 -0.75 -3.59
C LEU A 86 -4.77 -0.23 -5.02
N VAL A 87 -3.82 0.66 -5.31
CA VAL A 87 -3.58 1.17 -6.66
C VAL A 87 -2.22 0.68 -7.13
N VAL A 88 -2.17 0.14 -8.35
CA VAL A 88 -0.93 -0.15 -9.08
C VAL A 88 -0.82 0.85 -10.22
N ARG A 89 0.32 1.53 -10.35
CA ARG A 89 0.58 2.51 -11.42
C ARG A 89 1.81 2.13 -12.20
N SER A 90 1.74 2.16 -13.52
CA SER A 90 2.87 1.93 -14.42
C SER A 90 3.37 3.23 -15.03
N SER A 91 4.68 3.32 -15.28
CA SER A 91 5.30 4.44 -15.98
C SER A 91 4.85 4.58 -17.45
N SER A 92 4.17 3.57 -18.00
CA SER A 92 3.50 3.67 -19.31
C SER A 92 2.18 4.46 -19.27
N GLY A 93 1.75 4.91 -18.08
CA GLY A 93 0.53 5.69 -17.87
C GLY A 93 -0.70 4.87 -17.50
N GLY A 94 -0.60 3.53 -17.50
CA GLY A 94 -1.69 2.65 -17.07
C GLY A 94 -1.77 2.51 -15.55
N ASP A 95 -2.99 2.41 -15.02
CA ASP A 95 -3.25 2.08 -13.62
C ASP A 95 -4.34 1.01 -13.45
N ARG A 96 -4.30 0.31 -12.33
CA ARG A 96 -5.35 -0.63 -11.89
C ARG A 96 -5.57 -0.51 -10.41
N SER A 97 -6.78 -0.82 -9.97
CA SER A 97 -7.12 -0.78 -8.55
C SER A 97 -7.86 -2.02 -8.08
N VAL A 98 -7.55 -2.45 -6.86
CA VAL A 98 -8.27 -3.49 -6.12
C VAL A 98 -8.96 -2.85 -4.92
N PRO A 99 -10.25 -3.09 -4.67
CA PRO A 99 -10.95 -2.52 -3.52
C PRO A 99 -10.40 -3.07 -2.20
N LEU A 100 -10.21 -2.21 -1.21
CA LEU A 100 -9.87 -2.55 0.17
C LEU A 100 -11.16 -2.69 1.00
N GLU A 101 -11.98 -3.66 0.61
CA GLU A 101 -13.25 -4.01 1.24
C GLU A 101 -13.17 -5.38 1.94
N PRO A 102 -14.11 -5.70 2.86
CA PRO A 102 -14.15 -7.02 3.49
C PRO A 102 -14.16 -8.16 2.48
N GLN A 103 -13.04 -8.90 2.41
CA GLN A 103 -12.84 -10.05 1.52
C GLN A 103 -11.75 -10.94 2.10
N SER A 104 -11.64 -12.17 1.60
CA SER A 104 -10.57 -13.07 2.00
C SER A 104 -9.21 -12.60 1.48
N VAL A 105 -8.13 -12.96 2.18
CA VAL A 105 -6.75 -12.71 1.70
C VAL A 105 -6.51 -13.38 0.34
N ALA A 106 -7.11 -14.54 0.09
CA ALA A 106 -6.99 -15.24 -1.19
C ALA A 106 -7.65 -14.48 -2.34
N GLU A 107 -8.84 -13.91 -2.11
CA GLU A 107 -9.54 -13.07 -3.09
C GLU A 107 -8.74 -11.80 -3.39
N PHE A 108 -8.27 -11.11 -2.35
CA PHE A 108 -7.42 -9.93 -2.50
C PHE A 108 -6.14 -10.23 -3.29
N HIS A 109 -5.49 -11.36 -2.99
CA HIS A 109 -4.32 -11.83 -3.72
C HIS A 109 -4.64 -12.07 -5.19
N ALA A 110 -5.71 -12.81 -5.50
CA ALA A 110 -6.12 -13.10 -6.88
C ALA A 110 -6.41 -11.81 -7.68
N ARG A 111 -7.15 -10.88 -7.10
CA ARG A 111 -7.44 -9.57 -7.72
C ARG A 111 -6.18 -8.74 -7.95
N THR A 112 -5.24 -8.76 -6.99
CA THR A 112 -3.97 -8.04 -7.11
C THR A 112 -3.11 -8.62 -8.24
N MET A 113 -3.02 -9.93 -8.34
CA MET A 113 -2.30 -10.60 -9.42
C MET A 113 -2.95 -10.33 -10.79
N ALA A 114 -4.28 -10.33 -10.86
CA ALA A 114 -4.99 -9.96 -12.08
C ALA A 114 -4.72 -8.50 -12.49
N ALA A 115 -4.76 -7.55 -11.56
CA ALA A 115 -4.45 -6.14 -11.80
C ALA A 115 -3.02 -5.92 -12.33
N LEU A 116 -2.04 -6.66 -11.80
CA LEU A 116 -0.66 -6.65 -12.30
C LEU A 116 -0.58 -7.22 -13.73
N ALA A 117 -1.22 -8.35 -13.98
CA ALA A 117 -1.24 -9.00 -15.29
C ALA A 117 -1.89 -8.11 -16.36
N GLU A 118 -2.97 -7.39 -16.04
CA GLU A 118 -3.61 -6.42 -16.94
C GLU A 118 -2.72 -5.22 -17.29
N LEU A 119 -1.71 -4.92 -16.45
CA LEU A 119 -0.68 -3.92 -16.72
C LEU A 119 0.57 -4.52 -17.40
N GLY A 120 0.58 -5.83 -17.69
CA GLY A 120 1.71 -6.54 -18.26
C GLY A 120 2.85 -6.81 -17.28
N ILE A 121 2.56 -6.76 -15.97
CA ILE A 121 3.53 -7.00 -14.89
C ILE A 121 3.37 -8.44 -14.39
N ASP A 122 4.40 -9.25 -14.57
CA ASP A 122 4.48 -10.60 -14.01
C ASP A 122 5.24 -10.57 -12.69
N ALA A 123 4.59 -10.97 -11.60
CA ALA A 123 5.14 -10.92 -10.24
C ALA A 123 4.97 -12.28 -9.52
N PRO A 124 5.77 -13.30 -9.84
CA PRO A 124 5.63 -14.61 -9.23
C PRO A 124 5.95 -14.54 -7.73
N ILE A 125 4.91 -14.61 -6.89
CA ILE A 125 5.04 -14.62 -5.42
C ILE A 125 4.50 -15.93 -4.84
N ARG A 126 5.14 -16.42 -3.77
CA ARG A 126 4.64 -17.58 -3.02
C ARG A 126 3.43 -17.16 -2.17
N ALA A 127 2.28 -17.77 -2.43
CA ALA A 127 1.00 -17.46 -1.77
C ALA A 127 0.88 -17.88 -0.29
N VAL A 128 1.97 -18.32 0.34
CA VAL A 128 2.01 -18.72 1.75
C VAL A 128 2.57 -17.57 2.59
N PRO A 129 1.99 -17.25 3.77
CA PRO A 129 2.52 -16.24 4.68
C PRO A 129 4.01 -16.43 5.01
N THR A 130 4.71 -15.34 5.30
CA THR A 130 6.10 -15.37 5.77
C THR A 130 6.11 -14.66 7.13
N GLU A 131 6.43 -15.41 8.19
CA GLU A 131 6.34 -15.01 9.61
C GLU A 131 4.92 -14.60 10.06
N VAL A 132 4.41 -15.30 11.08
CA VAL A 132 3.10 -15.10 11.72
C VAL A 132 3.27 -15.07 13.24
#